data_AF-A0A957J9S8-F1
#
_entry.id   AF-A0A957J9S8-F1
#
_cell.length_a   1.000
_cell.length_b   1.000
_cell.length_c   1.000
_cell.angle_alpha   90.00
_cell.angle_beta   90.00
_cell.angle_gamma   90.00
#
_symmetry.space_group_name_H-M   'P 1'
#
loop_
_entity.id
_entity.type
_entity.pdbx_description
1 polymer ?
#
loop_
_entity_poly.entity_id
_entity_poly.type
_entity_poly.pdbx_seq_one_letter_code
_entity_poly.pdbx_strand_id
1 'polypeptide(L)'
;RYGTAVVFAPDSITFGDQTCTGITYEGEFITAGDYLETFYQVSAETIYLPATTPIAVIRTTCDIPGFGEFILHDQGFEQVIINQDGVFFFLYPRQ
;
A
#
# COMPACT_ATOMS: atom_id res chain seq x y z
N ARG A 1 -12.22 -16.46 10.80
CA ARG A 1 -11.02 -15.97 10.08
C ARG A 1 -11.15 -14.46 9.97
N TYR A 2 -10.63 -13.72 10.95
CA TYR A 2 -10.66 -12.26 10.93
C TYR A 2 -9.53 -11.81 10.00
N GLY A 3 -9.84 -11.66 8.72
CA GLY A 3 -8.97 -10.86 7.85
C GLY A 3 -9.16 -9.42 8.29
N THR A 4 -8.11 -8.80 8.83
CA THR A 4 -8.13 -7.38 9.18
C THR A 4 -8.43 -6.60 7.89
N ALA A 5 -9.67 -6.13 7.77
CA ALA A 5 -10.10 -5.37 6.62
C ALA A 5 -9.50 -3.98 6.71
N VAL A 6 -8.98 -3.48 5.60
CA VAL A 6 -8.70 -2.06 5.43
C VAL A 6 -9.88 -1.42 4.71
N VAL A 7 -10.28 -0.23 5.15
CA VAL A 7 -11.31 0.59 4.50
C VAL A 7 -10.67 1.93 4.15
N PHE A 8 -10.76 2.30 2.88
CA PHE A 8 -10.32 3.60 2.37
C PHE A 8 -11.54 4.47 2.08
N ALA A 9 -11.50 5.72 2.52
CA ALA A 9 -12.44 6.76 2.17
C ALA A 9 -11.67 8.02 1.71
N PRO A 10 -12.34 8.99 1.08
CA PRO A 10 -11.68 10.18 0.53
C PRO A 10 -10.83 10.96 1.54
N ASP A 11 -11.17 10.89 2.83
CA ASP A 11 -10.51 11.60 3.92
C ASP A 11 -10.23 10.71 5.14
N SER A 12 -10.36 9.37 5.03
CA SER A 12 -10.02 8.47 6.12
C SER A 12 -9.50 7.09 5.69
N ILE A 13 -8.68 6.50 6.55
CA ILE A 13 -8.20 5.11 6.46
C ILE A 13 -8.55 4.44 7.79
N THR A 14 -9.19 3.28 7.72
CA THR A 14 -9.45 2.44 8.90
C THR A 14 -8.78 1.09 8.74
N PHE A 15 -8.00 0.68 9.75
CA PHE A 15 -7.34 -0.63 9.82
C PHE A 15 -7.37 -1.16 11.25
N GLY A 16 -8.00 -2.33 11.44
CA GLY A 16 -8.27 -2.84 12.78
C GLY A 16 -9.17 -1.88 13.57
N ASP A 17 -8.73 -1.50 14.77
CA ASP A 17 -9.43 -0.54 15.65
C ASP A 17 -8.89 0.90 15.52
N GLN A 18 -8.02 1.16 14.54
CA GLN A 18 -7.41 2.48 14.31
C GLN A 18 -8.02 3.15 13.08
N THR A 19 -8.25 4.45 13.19
CA THR A 19 -8.75 5.29 12.09
C THR A 19 -7.95 6.58 12.00
N CYS A 20 -7.40 6.86 10.83
CA CYS A 20 -6.90 8.18 10.45
C CYS A 20 -8.02 8.96 9.77
N THR A 21 -8.17 10.24 10.09
CA THR A 21 -9.16 11.16 9.47
C THR A 21 -8.50 12.45 9.00
N GLY A 22 -9.08 13.13 8.03
CA GLY A 22 -8.51 14.35 7.46
C GLY A 22 -7.20 14.09 6.72
N ILE A 23 -7.05 12.88 6.18
CA ILE A 23 -5.83 12.48 5.47
C ILE A 23 -5.77 13.12 4.09
N THR A 24 -4.56 13.42 3.65
CA THR A 24 -4.28 13.77 2.26
C THR A 24 -3.64 12.58 1.57
N TYR A 25 -3.91 12.43 0.27
CA TYR A 25 -3.35 11.37 -0.56
C TYR A 25 -2.54 12.00 -1.69
N GLU A 26 -1.30 11.56 -1.85
CA GLU A 26 -0.44 11.92 -2.98
C GLU A 26 0.01 10.63 -3.68
N GLY A 27 -0.17 10.57 -4.99
CA GLY A 27 0.07 9.35 -5.76
C GLY A 27 1.03 9.57 -6.92
N GLU A 28 1.88 8.58 -7.18
CA GLU A 28 2.68 8.50 -8.40
C GLU A 28 2.59 7.09 -9.03
N PHE A 29 2.67 7.03 -10.37
CA PHE A 29 2.74 5.78 -11.10
C PHE A 29 4.19 5.47 -11.45
N ILE A 30 4.65 4.28 -11.08
CA ILE A 30 6.03 3.82 -11.28
C ILE A 30 6.03 2.31 -11.54
N THR A 31 7.13 1.74 -12.02
CA THR A 31 7.27 0.28 -12.12
C THR A 31 7.66 -0.32 -10.77
N ALA A 32 7.17 -1.52 -10.49
CA ALA A 32 7.44 -2.22 -9.23
C ALA A 32 8.95 -2.44 -9.03
N GLY A 33 9.67 -2.82 -10.09
CA GLY A 33 11.11 -3.03 -10.06
C GLY A 33 11.87 -1.77 -9.67
N ASP A 34 11.64 -0.66 -10.39
CA ASP A 34 12.33 0.60 -10.14
C ASP A 34 12.12 1.09 -8.70
N TYR A 35 10.88 0.98 -8.21
CA TYR A 35 10.53 1.48 -6.88
C TYR A 35 11.06 0.59 -5.75
N LEU A 36 10.82 -0.72 -5.82
CA LEU A 36 11.20 -1.65 -4.73
C LEU A 36 12.72 -1.79 -4.62
N GLU A 37 13.44 -1.79 -5.74
CA GLU A 37 14.90 -1.81 -5.73
C GLU A 37 15.48 -0.52 -5.13
N THR A 38 14.96 0.64 -5.55
CA THR A 38 15.46 1.95 -5.11
C THR A 38 15.22 2.21 -3.62
N PHE A 39 13.99 1.97 -3.15
CA PHE A 39 13.57 2.39 -1.80
C PHE A 39 13.68 1.29 -0.76
N TYR A 40 13.51 0.03 -1.16
CA TYR A 40 13.50 -1.10 -0.23
C TYR A 40 14.68 -2.06 -0.42
N GLN A 41 15.49 -1.89 -1.48
CA GLN A 41 16.59 -2.81 -1.82
C GLN A 41 16.11 -4.28 -1.96
N VAL A 42 14.87 -4.45 -2.43
CA VAL A 42 14.21 -5.75 -2.61
C VAL A 42 13.77 -5.87 -4.07
N SER A 43 13.96 -7.04 -4.68
CA SER A 43 13.42 -7.29 -6.02
C SER A 43 11.90 -7.42 -5.98
N ALA A 44 11.20 -6.91 -6.99
CA ALA A 44 9.75 -7.03 -7.09
C ALA A 44 9.28 -8.49 -7.00
N GLU A 45 10.05 -9.41 -7.57
CA GLU A 45 9.72 -10.84 -7.60
C GLU A 45 9.74 -11.46 -6.19
N THR A 46 10.51 -10.90 -5.25
CA THR A 46 10.54 -11.36 -3.85
C THR A 46 9.20 -11.15 -3.16
N ILE A 47 8.41 -10.17 -3.63
CA ILE A 47 7.05 -9.90 -3.14
C ILE A 47 5.97 -10.32 -4.15
N TYR A 48 6.31 -11.26 -5.03
CA TYR A 48 5.39 -11.85 -6.02
C TYR A 48 4.86 -10.84 -7.06
N LEU A 49 5.59 -9.75 -7.31
CA LEU A 49 5.30 -8.80 -8.39
C LEU A 49 6.34 -8.92 -9.51
N PRO A 50 5.94 -9.00 -10.79
CA PRO A 50 6.88 -8.79 -11.89
C PRO A 50 7.53 -7.39 -11.83
N ALA A 51 8.83 -7.26 -12.09
CA ALA A 51 9.51 -5.96 -12.08
C ALA A 51 8.88 -4.91 -13.01
N THR A 52 8.33 -5.34 -14.15
CA THR A 52 7.70 -4.45 -15.13
C THR A 52 6.26 -4.07 -14.79
N THR A 53 5.71 -4.56 -13.66
CA THR A 53 4.34 -4.27 -13.27
C THR A 53 4.18 -2.79 -12.93
N PRO A 54 3.24 -2.08 -13.55
CA PRO A 54 2.91 -0.72 -13.14
C PRO A 54 2.21 -0.77 -11.78
N ILE A 55 2.67 0.07 -10.86
CA ILE A 55 2.09 0.24 -9.53
C ILE A 55 1.77 1.71 -9.29
N ALA A 56 0.83 1.97 -8.39
CA ALA A 56 0.65 3.31 -7.83
C ALA A 56 1.22 3.33 -6.40
N VAL A 57 2.15 4.24 -6.14
CA VAL A 57 2.67 4.49 -4.80
C VAL A 57 1.89 5.65 -4.22
N ILE A 58 1.19 5.40 -3.12
CA ILE A 58 0.34 6.37 -2.44
C ILE A 58 0.97 6.75 -1.12
N ARG A 59 1.25 8.04 -0.93
CA ARG A 59 1.72 8.64 0.31
C ARG A 59 0.57 9.35 1.00
N THR A 60 0.50 9.22 2.32
CA THR A 60 -0.56 9.84 3.12
C THR A 60 -0.02 10.47 4.39
N THR A 61 -0.84 11.32 5.01
CA THR A 61 -0.60 11.86 6.36
C THR A 61 -1.05 10.91 7.49
N CYS A 62 -1.46 9.68 7.17
CA CYS A 62 -1.89 8.70 8.17
C CYS A 62 -0.68 8.14 8.94
N ASP A 63 -0.82 8.06 10.26
CA ASP A 63 0.19 7.58 11.19
C ASP A 63 0.00 6.11 11.60
N ILE A 64 -1.03 5.43 11.09
CA ILE A 64 -1.16 3.97 11.23
C ILE A 64 0.06 3.33 10.53
N PRO A 65 0.82 2.45 11.22
CA PRO A 65 1.99 1.81 10.65
C PRO A 65 1.71 1.16 9.29
N GLY A 66 2.55 1.48 8.30
CA GLY A 66 2.40 1.00 6.92
C GLY A 66 1.39 1.76 6.05
N PHE A 67 0.68 2.76 6.58
CA PHE A 67 -0.26 3.58 5.79
C PHE A 67 0.23 5.00 5.47
N GLY A 68 1.35 5.42 6.04
CA GLY A 68 2.04 6.65 5.61
C GLY A 68 2.50 6.57 4.15
N GLU A 69 2.80 5.37 3.67
CA GLU A 69 3.04 5.07 2.26
C GLU A 69 2.60 3.62 1.99
N PHE A 70 1.83 3.40 0.92
CA PHE A 70 1.42 2.08 0.49
C PHE A 70 1.37 1.96 -1.02
N ILE A 71 1.49 0.74 -1.52
CA ILE A 71 1.45 0.44 -2.94
C ILE A 71 0.06 -0.10 -3.28
N LEU A 72 -0.52 0.39 -4.36
CA LEU A 72 -1.68 -0.21 -5.01
C LEU A 72 -1.21 -0.99 -6.22
N HIS A 73 -1.56 -2.27 -6.20
CA HIS A 73 -1.32 -3.20 -7.29
C HIS A 73 -2.65 -3.54 -7.96
N ASP A 74 -2.62 -3.62 -9.29
CA ASP A 74 -3.75 -3.83 -10.20
C ASP A 74 -4.63 -2.57 -10.47
N GLN A 75 -5.16 -2.46 -11.70
CA GLN A 75 -5.99 -1.35 -12.18
C GLN A 75 -7.37 -1.26 -11.49
N GLY A 76 -7.62 -2.07 -10.47
CA GLY A 76 -8.87 -2.18 -9.73
C GLY A 76 -8.79 -1.94 -8.23
N PHE A 77 -7.64 -1.49 -7.67
CA PHE A 77 -7.42 -1.34 -6.22
C PHE A 77 -7.62 -2.65 -5.43
N GLU A 78 -7.48 -3.81 -6.07
CA GLU A 78 -7.83 -5.09 -5.44
C GLU A 78 -6.88 -5.46 -4.31
N GLN A 79 -5.63 -4.97 -4.39
CA GLN A 79 -4.61 -5.30 -3.42
C GLN A 79 -3.84 -4.04 -3.00
N VAL A 80 -3.78 -3.84 -1.69
CA VAL A 80 -2.96 -2.83 -1.03
C VAL A 80 -1.77 -3.55 -0.43
N ILE A 81 -0.58 -3.07 -0.74
CA ILE A 81 0.67 -3.59 -0.19
C ILE A 81 1.24 -2.53 0.73
N ILE A 82 1.38 -2.87 2.01
CA ILE A 82 2.02 -2.01 2.99
C ILE A 82 3.37 -2.62 3.37
N ASN A 83 4.35 -1.76 3.67
CA ASN A 83 5.59 -2.17 4.31
C ASN A 83 5.56 -1.76 5.77
N GLN A 84 5.87 -2.68 6.66
CA GLN A 84 6.09 -2.39 8.07
C GLN A 84 7.40 -3.05 8.50
N ASP A 85 8.41 -2.21 8.77
CA ASP A 85 9.74 -2.63 9.22
C ASP A 85 10.38 -3.70 8.32
N GLY A 86 10.24 -3.56 6.99
CA GLY A 86 10.80 -4.49 6.01
C GLY A 86 9.92 -5.72 5.72
N VAL A 87 8.79 -5.87 6.40
CA VAL A 87 7.80 -6.92 6.13
C VAL A 87 6.69 -6.36 5.26
N PHE A 88 6.41 -7.03 4.14
CA PHE A 88 5.34 -6.66 3.22
C PHE A 88 4.05 -7.41 3.56
N PHE A 89 2.96 -6.66 3.72
CA PHE A 89 1.63 -7.22 3.95
C PHE A 89 0.73 -6.91 2.77
N PHE A 90 -0.06 -7.91 2.37
CA PHE A 90 -1.00 -7.82 1.27
C PHE A 90 -2.42 -7.80 1.84
N LEU A 91 -3.07 -6.65 1.71
CA LEU A 91 -4.39 -6.36 2.23
C LEU A 91 -5.38 -6.24 1.07
N TYR A 92 -6.61 -6.67 1.33
CA TYR A 92 -7.71 -6.53 0.38
C TYR A 92 -8.68 -5.49 0.94
N PRO A 93 -8.78 -4.31 0.32
CA PRO A 93 -9.67 -3.28 0.80
C PRO A 93 -11.13 -3.71 0.66
N ARG A 94 -11.94 -3.36 1.66
CA ARG A 94 -13.40 -3.45 1.53
C ARG A 94 -13.93 -2.13 0.96
N GLN A 95 -14.74 -2.25 -0.08
CA GLN A 95 -15.56 -1.15 -0.60
C GLN A 95 -16.74 -0.87 0.33
#